data_AF-A0A699XEG3-F1
#
_entry.id   AF-A0A699XEG3-F1
#
_cell.length_a   1.000
_cell.length_b   1.000
_cell.length_c   1.000
_cell.angle_alpha   90.00
_cell.angle_beta   90.00
_cell.angle_gamma   90.00
#
_symmetry.space_group_name_H-M   'P 1'
#
loop_
_entity.id
_entity.type
_entity.pdbx_description
1 polymer ?
#
loop_
_entity_poly.entity_id
_entity_poly.type
_entity_poly.pdbx_seq_one_letter_code
_entity_poly.pdbx_strand_id
1 'polypeptide(L)' 'MSDSEDSTVTYTTVSSPYEGQSGDVSPGEDGPPVMPEDPYAYVVAAFQ' A
#
# COMPACT_ATOMS: atom_id res chain seq x y z
N MET A 1 29.07 5.08 31.73
CA MET A 1 27.71 5.67 31.67
C MET A 1 27.69 6.49 30.40
N SER A 2 26.90 6.11 29.41
CA SER A 2 26.84 6.84 28.15
C SER A 2 25.58 7.69 28.18
N ASP A 3 25.77 9.00 28.28
CA ASP A 3 24.74 10.00 28.07
C ASP A 3 24.46 10.01 26.56
N SER A 4 23.42 9.28 26.15
CA SER A 4 22.99 9.32 24.75
C SER A 4 22.11 10.55 24.59
N GLU A 5 22.69 11.61 24.03
CA GLU A 5 21.95 12.78 23.53
C GLU A 5 20.75 12.28 22.72
N ASP A 6 19.55 12.51 23.27
CA ASP A 6 18.27 12.09 22.71
C ASP A 6 18.19 12.56 21.25
N SER A 7 18.41 11.60 20.37
CA SER A 7 18.42 11.75 18.93
C SER A 7 17.05 12.27 18.51
N THR A 8 16.99 13.57 18.24
CA THR A 8 15.74 14.23 17.87
C THR A 8 15.34 13.74 16.48
N VAL A 9 14.34 12.86 16.42
CA VAL A 9 13.81 12.34 15.16
C VAL A 9 12.96 13.40 14.49
N THR A 10 13.43 13.92 13.35
CA THR A 10 12.66 14.86 12.52
C THR A 10 11.92 14.08 11.44
N TYR A 11 10.60 14.22 11.38
CA TYR A 11 9.77 13.62 10.34
C TYR A 11 9.63 14.57 9.15
N THR A 12 10.11 14.15 7.99
CA THR A 12 9.88 14.86 6.73
C THR A 12 8.68 14.23 6.03
N THR A 13 7.62 15.01 5.85
CA THR A 13 6.48 14.61 5.03
C THR A 13 6.82 14.83 3.57
N VAL A 14 7.14 13.74 2.87
CA VAL A 14 7.30 13.73 1.41
C VAL A 14 5.90 13.70 0.80
N SER A 15 5.55 14.70 0.00
CA SER A 15 4.36 14.68 -0.83
C SER A 15 4.75 14.67 -2.31
N SER A 16 4.11 13.81 -3.10
CA SER A 16 4.24 13.78 -4.55
C SER A 16 3.28 14.79 -5.18
N PRO A 17 3.68 15.56 -6.20
CA PRO A 17 2.72 16.28 -7.02
C PRO A 17 1.96 15.25 -7.88
N TYR A 18 0.75 14.88 -7.48
CA TYR A 18 -0.11 14.05 -8.32
C TYR A 18 -0.93 14.98 -9.22
N GLU A 19 -0.31 15.45 -10.31
CA GLU A 19 -1.04 16.06 -11.42
C GLU A 19 -1.02 15.10 -12.61
N GLY A 20 -2.13 14.36 -12.78
CA GLY A 20 -2.27 13.43 -13.89
C GLY A 20 -3.55 12.61 -13.80
N GLN A 21 -4.66 13.24 -14.18
CA GLN A 21 -5.96 12.68 -14.56
C GLN A 21 -5.90 11.21 -14.99
N SER A 22 -6.06 10.28 -14.04
CA SER A 22 -6.35 8.87 -14.35
C SER A 22 -7.79 8.81 -14.80
N GLY A 23 -7.99 8.87 -16.12
CA GLY A 23 -9.28 8.67 -16.75
C GLY A 23 -9.97 7.44 -16.17
N ASP A 24 -11.27 7.56 -16.01
CA ASP A 24 -12.21 6.50 -15.70
C ASP A 24 -11.90 5.22 -16.49
N VAL A 25 -11.10 4.36 -15.88
CA VAL A 25 -11.05 2.94 -16.21
C VAL A 25 -11.41 2.28 -14.90
N SER A 26 -12.73 2.23 -14.63
CA SER A 26 -13.24 1.21 -13.72
C SER A 26 -12.65 -0.12 -14.21
N PRO A 27 -11.78 -0.79 -13.44
CA PRO A 27 -11.47 -2.17 -13.75
C PRO A 27 -12.83 -2.84 -13.75
N GLY A 28 -13.23 -3.45 -14.87
CA GLY A 28 -14.46 -4.23 -14.89
C GLY A 28 -14.33 -5.18 -13.71
N GLU A 29 -15.17 -4.98 -12.69
CA GLU A 29 -15.22 -5.84 -11.54
C GLU A 29 -15.59 -7.21 -12.10
N ASP A 30 -14.58 -8.07 -12.32
CA ASP A 30 -14.80 -9.49 -12.20
C ASP A 30 -15.46 -9.61 -10.84
N GLY A 31 -16.75 -9.97 -10.84
CA GLY A 31 -17.69 -9.69 -9.76
C GLY A 31 -17.13 -10.07 -8.39
N PRO A 32 -17.71 -9.56 -7.28
CA PRO A 32 -17.13 -9.64 -5.95
C PRO A 32 -16.46 -11.00 -5.73
N PRO A 33 -15.15 -11.02 -5.40
CA PRO A 33 -14.32 -12.21 -5.56
C PRO A 33 -15.03 -13.38 -4.91
N VAL A 34 -15.29 -14.43 -5.70
CA VAL A 34 -15.82 -15.68 -5.17
C VAL A 34 -14.90 -16.03 -4.02
N MET A 35 -15.47 -16.04 -2.81
CA MET A 35 -14.69 -16.14 -1.58
C MET A 35 -13.82 -17.38 -1.70
N PRO A 36 -12.49 -17.26 -1.78
CA PRO A 36 -11.65 -18.42 -2.04
C PRO A 36 -11.80 -19.37 -0.86
N GLU A 37 -11.90 -20.68 -1.14
CA GLU A 37 -11.91 -21.70 -0.09
C GLU A 37 -10.71 -21.58 0.86
N ASP A 38 -9.60 -20.99 0.38
CA ASP A 38 -8.44 -20.61 1.17
C ASP A 38 -8.38 -19.07 1.39
N PRO A 39 -8.51 -18.60 2.63
CA PRO A 39 -8.39 -17.18 2.99
C PRO A 39 -7.07 -16.50 2.58
N TYR A 40 -6.00 -17.26 2.34
CA TYR A 40 -4.68 -16.71 1.98
C TYR A 40 -4.34 -16.82 0.49
N ALA A 41 -5.24 -17.35 -0.33
CA ALA A 41 -5.02 -17.53 -1.77
C ALA A 41 -4.64 -16.21 -2.48
N TYR A 42 -5.24 -15.09 -2.06
CA TYR A 42 -4.90 -13.76 -2.57
C TYR A 42 -3.43 -13.38 -2.31
N VAL A 43 -2.93 -13.69 -1.11
CA VAL A 43 -1.55 -13.40 -0.73
C VAL A 43 -0.60 -14.21 -1.61
N VAL A 44 -0.88 -15.50 -1.81
CA VAL A 44 -0.05 -16.38 -2.65
C VAL A 44 -0.05 -15.92 -4.11
N ALA A 45 -1.21 -15.58 -4.66
CA ALA A 45 -1.34 -15.12 -6.04
C ALA A 45 -0.62 -13.79 -6.30
N ALA A 46 -0.59 -12.90 -5.32
CA ALA A 46 0.08 -11.60 -5.44
C ALA A 46 1.62 -11.68 -5.55
N PHE A 47 2.20 -12.86 -5.31
CA PHE A 47 3.65 -13.10 -5.39
C PHE A 47 4.04 -14.11 -6.47
N GLN A 48 3.16 -14.42 -7.43
CA GLN A 48 3.46 -15.27 -8.61
C GLN A 48 3.92 -14.48 -9.83
#